data_AF-A0A3S5A148-F1
#
_entry.id   AF-A0A3S5A148-F1
#
_cell.length_a   1.000
_cell.length_b   1.000
_cell.length_c   1.000
_cell.angle_alpha   90.00
_cell.angle_beta   90.00
_cell.angle_gamma   90.00
#
_symmetry.space_group_name_H-M   'P 1'
#
loop_
_entity.id
_entity.type
_entity.pdbx_description
1 polymer ?
#
loop_
_entity_poly.entity_id
_entity_poly.type
_entity_poly.pdbx_seq_one_letter_code
_entity_poly.pdbx_strand_id
1 'polypeptide(L)'
;MKNYSVVIAADPQAWRLESGDPNANSNREPWLKANRKVANAIESNTATFYIVNGDLTEFGREQTYQDYTDIYKSIAYPIYEGLGNHDYYNNVNDCTIPISNLSKDACAVSAVKRMIREINKYSRALPRFNKDVISRRLIHPDVTRHMITGSLSYSWDYGDIHYVQLHNYPTYTANLYNGETQVKITKALKWLKKD
;
A
#
# COMPACT_ATOMS: atom_id res chain seq x y z
N MET A 1 14.85 -10.75 25.64
CA MET A 1 14.51 -10.26 24.29
C MET A 1 14.68 -11.38 23.31
N LYS A 2 13.77 -11.55 22.35
CA LYS A 2 13.96 -12.56 21.29
C LYS A 2 14.96 -12.00 20.26
N ASN A 3 15.88 -12.83 19.77
CA ASN A 3 16.82 -12.42 18.74
C ASN A 3 16.17 -12.58 17.37
N TYR A 4 15.90 -11.47 16.70
CA TYR A 4 15.42 -11.42 15.33
C TYR A 4 15.84 -10.10 14.68
N SER A 5 15.86 -10.08 13.35
CA SER A 5 16.18 -8.92 12.53
C SER A 5 14.96 -8.52 11.70
N VAL A 6 14.72 -7.22 11.60
CA VAL A 6 13.67 -6.62 10.76
C VAL A 6 14.33 -5.59 9.88
N VAL A 7 13.99 -5.58 8.60
CA VAL A 7 14.40 -4.51 7.68
C VAL A 7 13.22 -3.57 7.51
N ILE A 8 13.45 -2.28 7.74
CA ILE A 8 12.45 -1.23 7.53
C ILE A 8 12.98 -0.32 6.42
N ALA A 9 12.20 -0.20 5.35
CA ALA A 9 12.48 0.63 4.18
C ALA A 9 11.24 1.49 3.88
N ALA A 10 11.43 2.46 3.00
CA ALA A 10 10.36 3.33 2.49
C ALA A 10 10.76 3.83 1.09
N ASP A 11 9.82 4.48 0.41
CA ASP A 11 10.05 5.21 -0.84
C ASP A 11 10.71 4.40 -1.97
N PRO A 12 10.30 3.14 -2.25
CA PRO A 12 10.73 2.50 -3.49
C PRO A 12 10.20 3.28 -4.70
N GLN A 13 9.02 3.89 -4.59
CA GLN A 13 8.41 4.87 -5.50
C GLN A 13 8.56 4.48 -6.98
N ALA A 14 8.11 3.27 -7.34
CA ALA A 14 8.09 2.83 -8.74
C ALA A 14 7.25 3.83 -9.57
N TRP A 15 7.69 4.63 -10.53
CA TRP A 15 8.82 4.62 -11.45
C TRP A 15 9.51 6.00 -11.44
N ARG A 16 9.82 6.52 -10.24
CA ARG A 16 10.40 7.85 -10.02
C ARG A 16 11.90 7.87 -10.34
N LEU A 17 12.34 8.92 -11.02
CA LEU A 17 13.76 9.28 -11.18
C LEU A 17 13.98 10.71 -10.66
N GLU A 18 15.25 11.09 -10.44
CA GLU A 18 15.62 12.41 -9.90
C GLU A 18 15.27 13.59 -10.82
N SER A 19 15.09 13.35 -12.11
CA SER A 19 14.79 14.39 -13.10
C SER A 19 13.83 13.90 -14.18
N GLY A 20 13.22 14.86 -14.89
CA GLY A 20 12.21 14.58 -15.93
C GLY A 20 10.79 14.43 -15.38
N ASP A 21 9.88 14.00 -16.25
CA ASP A 21 8.50 13.69 -15.87
C ASP A 21 8.47 12.45 -14.95
N PRO A 22 7.99 12.55 -13.69
CA PRO A 22 7.88 11.41 -12.78
C PRO A 22 7.06 10.25 -13.33
N ASN A 23 6.07 10.54 -14.17
CA ASN A 23 5.11 9.56 -14.64
C ASN A 23 5.48 8.92 -15.98
N ALA A 24 6.59 9.34 -16.59
CA ALA A 24 7.00 8.89 -17.91
C ALA A 24 7.31 7.39 -17.94
N ASN A 25 6.79 6.71 -18.98
CA ASN A 25 7.08 5.29 -19.21
C ASN A 25 8.56 5.04 -19.56
N SER A 26 9.29 6.06 -20.01
CA SER A 26 10.75 5.98 -20.21
C SER A 26 11.53 5.81 -18.91
N ASN A 27 10.90 6.09 -17.76
CA ASN A 27 11.50 5.83 -16.45
C ASN A 27 11.39 4.35 -16.07
N ARG A 28 10.44 3.62 -16.70
CA ARG A 28 10.42 2.15 -16.78
C ARG A 28 11.83 1.70 -17.21
N GLU A 29 12.39 0.54 -16.92
CA GLU A 29 13.82 0.23 -17.16
C GLU A 29 14.88 0.90 -16.26
N PRO A 30 15.24 2.22 -16.28
CA PRO A 30 16.27 2.73 -15.37
C PRO A 30 15.98 2.45 -13.89
N TRP A 31 14.74 2.63 -13.45
CA TRP A 31 14.38 2.34 -12.06
C TRP A 31 14.33 0.83 -11.77
N LEU A 32 13.93 -0.05 -12.70
CA LEU A 32 14.07 -1.51 -12.54
C LEU A 32 15.55 -1.87 -12.35
N LYS A 33 16.44 -1.32 -13.18
CA LYS A 33 17.88 -1.57 -13.11
C LYS A 33 18.47 -1.11 -11.78
N ALA A 34 18.07 0.05 -11.27
CA ALA A 34 18.52 0.55 -9.98
C ALA A 34 17.95 -0.27 -8.81
N ASN A 35 16.64 -0.50 -8.78
CA ASN A 35 15.97 -1.15 -7.66
C ASN A 35 16.23 -2.65 -7.57
N ARG A 36 16.55 -3.36 -8.68
CA ARG A 36 17.06 -4.73 -8.58
C ARG A 36 18.35 -4.81 -7.77
N LYS A 37 19.23 -3.81 -7.87
CA LYS A 37 20.47 -3.79 -7.06
C LYS A 37 20.16 -3.57 -5.59
N VAL A 38 19.21 -2.68 -5.29
CA VAL A 38 18.74 -2.43 -3.92
C VAL A 38 18.10 -3.69 -3.34
N ALA A 39 17.18 -4.32 -4.07
CA ALA A 39 16.52 -5.56 -3.67
C ALA A 39 17.52 -6.70 -3.39
N ASN A 40 18.49 -6.90 -4.27
CA ASN A 40 19.54 -7.91 -4.06
C ASN A 40 20.41 -7.59 -2.83
N ALA A 41 20.72 -6.30 -2.60
CA ALA A 41 21.52 -5.88 -1.46
C ALA A 41 20.76 -6.11 -0.15
N ILE A 42 19.46 -5.78 -0.09
CA ILE A 42 18.67 -6.03 1.12
C ILE A 42 18.44 -7.53 1.34
N GLU A 43 18.14 -8.31 0.29
CA GLU A 43 17.93 -9.77 0.38
C GLU A 43 19.18 -10.51 0.86
N SER A 44 20.38 -9.98 0.60
CA SER A 44 21.63 -10.54 1.13
C SER A 44 21.73 -10.48 2.67
N ASN A 45 20.84 -9.73 3.34
CA ASN A 45 20.75 -9.68 4.79
C ASN A 45 19.60 -10.58 5.27
N THR A 46 19.93 -11.53 6.15
CA THR A 46 18.93 -12.35 6.81
C THR A 46 17.99 -11.46 7.62
N ALA A 47 16.72 -11.44 7.25
CA ALA A 47 15.67 -10.78 7.99
C ALA A 47 14.57 -11.78 8.34
N THR A 48 13.80 -11.47 9.37
CA THR A 48 12.59 -12.23 9.68
C THR A 48 11.45 -11.78 8.76
N PHE A 49 11.34 -10.47 8.56
CA PHE A 49 10.39 -9.84 7.64
C PHE A 49 10.87 -8.43 7.31
N TYR A 50 10.23 -7.85 6.30
CA TYR A 50 10.46 -6.51 5.81
C TYR A 50 9.21 -5.66 6.04
N ILE A 51 9.44 -4.40 6.35
CA ILE A 51 8.41 -3.36 6.34
C ILE A 51 8.77 -2.36 5.25
N VAL A 52 7.83 -2.07 4.35
CA VAL A 52 7.97 -1.00 3.34
C VAL A 52 6.93 0.08 3.63
N ASN A 53 7.37 1.17 4.25
CA ASN A 53 6.52 2.17 4.86
C ASN A 53 6.12 3.30 3.89
N GLY A 54 5.31 2.96 2.90
CA GLY A 54 4.71 3.95 2.00
C GLY A 54 5.53 4.27 0.76
N ASP A 55 4.90 5.08 -0.09
CA ASP A 55 5.35 5.47 -1.42
C ASP A 55 5.85 4.28 -2.23
N LEU A 56 4.99 3.26 -2.29
CA LEU A 56 5.26 2.03 -3.05
C LEU A 56 5.36 2.35 -4.55
N THR A 57 4.55 3.31 -4.98
CA THR A 57 4.41 3.76 -6.36
C THR A 57 4.49 5.27 -6.45
N GLU A 58 4.86 5.79 -7.63
CA GLU A 58 4.91 7.22 -7.91
C GLU A 58 3.53 7.88 -7.94
N PHE A 59 2.49 7.13 -8.35
CA PHE A 59 1.17 7.74 -8.57
C PHE A 59 -0.01 6.76 -8.45
N GLY A 60 0.16 5.65 -7.72
CA GLY A 60 -0.89 4.64 -7.50
C GLY A 60 -1.28 3.79 -8.71
N ARG A 61 -0.56 3.94 -9.83
CA ARG A 61 -0.83 3.19 -11.08
C ARG A 61 -0.63 1.69 -10.87
N GLU A 62 -1.34 0.89 -11.66
CA GLU A 62 -1.30 -0.56 -11.50
C GLU A 62 0.06 -1.14 -11.93
N GLN A 63 0.56 -0.73 -13.09
CA GLN A 63 1.84 -1.20 -13.62
C GLN A 63 3.02 -0.85 -12.69
N THR A 64 3.03 0.35 -12.09
CA THR A 64 4.06 0.74 -11.12
C THR A 64 4.05 -0.17 -9.90
N TYR A 65 2.86 -0.53 -9.40
CA TYR A 65 2.75 -1.45 -8.27
C TYR A 65 3.20 -2.86 -8.65
N GLN A 66 2.83 -3.35 -9.84
CA GLN A 66 3.28 -4.67 -10.33
C GLN A 66 4.81 -4.74 -10.41
N ASP A 67 5.46 -3.71 -10.96
CA ASP A 67 6.92 -3.67 -11.03
C ASP A 67 7.58 -3.54 -9.64
N TYR A 68 6.95 -2.85 -8.69
CA TYR A 68 7.35 -2.88 -7.27
C TYR A 68 7.25 -4.31 -6.71
N THR A 69 6.13 -5.01 -6.92
CA THR A 69 5.95 -6.36 -6.39
C THR A 69 6.92 -7.36 -7.00
N ASP A 70 7.22 -7.23 -8.29
CA ASP A 70 8.13 -8.12 -9.01
C ASP A 70 9.60 -7.97 -8.55
N ILE A 71 9.97 -6.80 -8.03
CA ILE A 71 11.31 -6.57 -7.46
C ILE A 71 11.35 -6.96 -5.99
N TYR A 72 10.43 -6.42 -5.20
CA TYR A 72 10.55 -6.46 -3.74
C TYR A 72 9.83 -7.66 -3.15
N LYS A 73 8.64 -8.01 -3.63
CA LYS A 73 7.86 -9.12 -3.04
C LYS A 73 8.27 -10.50 -3.58
N SER A 74 9.24 -10.56 -4.49
CA SER A 74 9.94 -11.79 -4.88
C SER A 74 11.06 -12.19 -3.91
N ILE A 75 11.44 -11.30 -2.98
CA ILE A 75 12.43 -11.59 -1.95
C ILE A 75 11.92 -12.75 -1.07
N ALA A 76 12.83 -13.61 -0.61
CA ALA A 76 12.51 -14.82 0.16
C ALA A 76 11.77 -14.59 1.51
N TYR A 77 11.58 -13.34 1.92
CA TYR A 77 11.07 -12.96 3.24
C TYR A 77 9.72 -12.24 3.15
N PRO A 78 8.83 -12.38 4.15
CA PRO A 78 7.55 -11.67 4.18
C PRO A 78 7.73 -10.15 4.12
N ILE A 79 6.86 -9.47 3.36
CA ILE A 79 6.82 -8.01 3.25
C ILE A 79 5.47 -7.47 3.71
N TYR A 80 5.52 -6.55 4.67
CA TYR A 80 4.37 -5.81 5.18
C TYR A 80 4.45 -4.36 4.72
N GLU A 81 3.45 -3.92 3.97
CA GLU A 81 3.50 -2.63 3.28
C GLU A 81 2.55 -1.58 3.89
N GLY A 82 2.99 -0.33 3.83
CA GLY A 82 2.20 0.87 4.08
C GLY A 82 1.94 1.61 2.77
N LEU A 83 0.94 2.51 2.79
CA LEU A 83 0.67 3.40 1.65
C LEU A 83 1.17 4.80 2.03
N GLY A 84 1.83 5.47 1.10
CA GLY A 84 2.25 6.87 1.25
C GLY A 84 1.40 7.84 0.44
N ASN A 85 1.81 9.10 0.37
CA ASN A 85 1.05 10.11 -0.34
C ASN A 85 1.02 9.88 -1.85
N HIS A 86 2.08 9.32 -2.44
CA HIS A 86 2.12 9.02 -3.87
C HIS A 86 1.20 7.84 -4.27
N ASP A 87 0.82 6.99 -3.32
CA ASP A 87 -0.06 5.85 -3.59
C ASP A 87 -1.55 6.22 -3.67
N TYR A 88 -2.03 7.10 -2.78
CA TYR A 88 -3.47 7.36 -2.61
C TYR A 88 -3.85 8.74 -2.06
N TYR A 89 -2.96 9.74 -2.15
CA TYR A 89 -3.27 11.15 -1.84
C TYR A 89 -3.02 12.07 -3.03
N ASN A 90 -1.82 12.03 -3.61
CA ASN A 90 -1.43 12.92 -4.70
C ASN A 90 -2.23 12.68 -6.00
N ASN A 91 -2.82 11.49 -6.14
CA ASN A 91 -3.58 11.05 -7.31
C ASN A 91 -5.11 11.12 -7.13
N VAL A 92 -5.57 11.72 -6.03
CA VAL A 92 -7.00 11.95 -5.78
C VAL A 92 -7.52 13.00 -6.76
N ASN A 93 -8.62 12.70 -7.45
CA ASN A 93 -9.15 13.51 -8.53
C ASN A 93 -8.19 13.78 -9.71
N ASP A 94 -7.12 13.00 -9.87
CA ASP A 94 -6.09 13.26 -10.88
C ASP A 94 -5.56 12.01 -11.59
N CYS A 95 -6.18 10.84 -11.40
CA CYS A 95 -5.71 9.61 -12.03
C CYS A 95 -6.84 8.67 -12.44
N THR A 96 -7.01 8.54 -13.75
CA THR A 96 -7.85 7.53 -14.38
C THR A 96 -7.03 6.28 -14.72
N ILE A 97 -7.67 5.12 -14.80
CA ILE A 97 -7.06 3.92 -15.41
C ILE A 97 -7.62 3.82 -16.83
N PRO A 98 -6.82 4.13 -17.87
CA PRO A 98 -7.31 4.14 -19.24
C PRO A 98 -8.02 2.82 -19.58
N ILE A 99 -9.11 2.92 -20.35
CA ILE A 99 -9.93 1.79 -20.81
C ILE A 99 -10.80 1.14 -19.72
N SER A 100 -10.29 0.93 -18.49
CA SER A 100 -11.00 0.16 -17.46
C SER A 100 -11.75 1.01 -16.43
N ASN A 101 -11.28 2.22 -16.11
CA ASN A 101 -11.96 3.10 -15.16
C ASN A 101 -11.63 4.59 -15.40
N LEU A 102 -12.61 5.34 -15.90
CA LEU A 102 -12.46 6.76 -16.23
C LEU A 102 -12.72 7.70 -15.03
N SER A 103 -12.95 7.17 -13.82
CA SER A 103 -13.01 8.03 -12.63
C SER A 103 -11.64 8.63 -12.35
N LYS A 104 -11.63 9.89 -11.94
CA LYS A 104 -10.41 10.59 -11.54
C LYS A 104 -9.80 10.08 -10.23
N ASP A 105 -10.53 9.26 -9.47
CA ASP A 105 -10.02 8.58 -8.26
C ASP A 105 -9.60 7.13 -8.53
N ALA A 106 -9.58 6.67 -9.79
CA ALA A 106 -9.42 5.26 -10.11
C ALA A 106 -8.13 4.67 -9.53
N CYS A 107 -7.02 5.39 -9.60
CA CYS A 107 -5.72 4.92 -9.09
C CYS A 107 -5.70 4.87 -7.56
N ALA A 108 -6.19 5.91 -6.88
CA ALA A 108 -6.31 5.93 -5.41
C ALA A 108 -7.19 4.79 -4.90
N VAL A 109 -8.36 4.58 -5.51
CA VAL A 109 -9.26 3.47 -5.14
C VAL A 109 -8.62 2.11 -5.44
N SER A 110 -7.87 1.99 -6.53
CA SER A 110 -7.12 0.76 -6.85
C SER A 110 -6.05 0.46 -5.79
N ALA A 111 -5.29 1.46 -5.34
CA ALA A 111 -4.31 1.34 -4.26
C ALA A 111 -4.96 0.88 -2.95
N VAL A 112 -6.10 1.49 -2.56
CA VAL A 112 -6.84 1.07 -1.36
C VAL A 112 -7.35 -0.38 -1.49
N LYS A 113 -7.91 -0.75 -2.64
CA LYS A 113 -8.38 -2.13 -2.89
C LYS A 113 -7.22 -3.14 -2.83
N ARG A 114 -6.02 -2.77 -3.30
CA ARG A 114 -4.80 -3.60 -3.18
C ARG A 114 -4.41 -3.76 -1.72
N MET A 115 -4.31 -2.67 -0.98
CA MET A 115 -3.93 -2.68 0.43
C MET A 115 -4.87 -3.55 1.29
N ILE A 116 -6.18 -3.51 1.03
CA ILE A 116 -7.14 -4.39 1.71
C ILE A 116 -6.86 -5.87 1.43
N ARG A 117 -6.46 -6.23 0.21
CA ARG A 117 -6.08 -7.61 -0.11
C ARG A 117 -4.87 -8.03 0.70
N GLU A 118 -3.87 -7.16 0.83
CA GLU A 118 -2.68 -7.43 1.64
C GLU A 118 -3.00 -7.51 3.13
N ILE A 119 -3.73 -6.55 3.70
CA ILE A 119 -4.20 -6.59 5.10
C ILE A 119 -4.97 -7.89 5.39
N ASN A 120 -5.77 -8.39 4.45
CA ASN A 120 -6.50 -9.65 4.61
C ASN A 120 -5.59 -10.89 4.54
N LYS A 121 -4.46 -10.82 3.83
CA LYS A 121 -3.42 -11.86 3.88
C LYS A 121 -2.69 -11.79 5.23
N TYR A 122 -2.29 -10.58 5.64
CA TYR A 122 -1.58 -10.33 6.89
C TYR A 122 -2.39 -10.81 8.09
N SER A 123 -3.70 -10.55 8.13
CA SER A 123 -4.58 -10.99 9.21
C SER A 123 -4.68 -12.50 9.39
N ARG A 124 -4.26 -13.29 8.39
CA ARG A 124 -4.25 -14.76 8.47
C ARG A 124 -2.87 -15.31 8.83
N ALA A 125 -1.83 -14.52 8.63
CA ALA A 125 -0.43 -14.94 8.78
C ALA A 125 0.22 -14.41 10.07
N LEU A 126 -0.23 -13.25 10.55
CA LEU A 126 0.38 -12.54 11.68
C LEU A 126 -0.36 -12.81 13.00
N PRO A 127 0.36 -12.99 14.12
CA PRO A 127 -0.26 -13.21 15.41
C PRO A 127 -0.73 -11.89 16.03
N ARG A 128 -1.79 -11.96 16.85
CA ARG A 128 -2.40 -10.81 17.54
C ARG A 128 -2.67 -9.63 16.61
N PHE A 129 -3.12 -9.96 15.39
CA PHE A 129 -3.34 -8.97 14.36
C PHE A 129 -4.59 -8.13 14.62
N ASN A 130 -4.48 -6.82 14.50
CA ASN A 130 -5.58 -5.87 14.55
C ASN A 130 -5.55 -4.98 13.30
N LYS A 131 -6.72 -4.49 12.87
CA LYS A 131 -6.85 -3.60 11.69
C LYS A 131 -8.00 -2.63 11.83
N ASP A 132 -7.86 -1.46 11.23
CA ASP A 132 -8.88 -0.43 11.09
C ASP A 132 -9.37 -0.32 9.65
N VAL A 133 -10.06 -1.35 9.18
CA VAL A 133 -10.76 -1.31 7.91
C VAL A 133 -11.91 -2.29 7.86
N ILE A 134 -13.04 -1.81 7.35
CA ILE A 134 -14.22 -2.60 7.06
C ILE A 134 -14.51 -2.47 5.56
N SER A 135 -14.70 -3.60 4.90
CA SER A 135 -15.15 -3.67 3.50
C SER A 135 -16.50 -4.39 3.44
N ARG A 136 -17.49 -3.77 2.80
CA ARG A 136 -18.86 -4.30 2.67
C ARG A 136 -19.28 -4.26 1.20
N ARG A 137 -19.97 -5.31 0.77
CA ARG A 137 -20.64 -5.34 -0.53
C ARG A 137 -22.13 -5.08 -0.30
N LEU A 138 -22.65 -4.01 -0.89
CA LEU A 138 -24.08 -3.74 -0.97
C LEU A 138 -24.59 -4.30 -2.29
N ILE A 139 -25.50 -5.26 -2.19
CA ILE A 139 -26.14 -5.88 -3.36
C ILE A 139 -27.52 -5.24 -3.48
N HIS A 140 -27.77 -4.55 -4.58
CA HIS A 140 -29.11 -4.17 -5.04
C HIS A 140 -29.37 -4.88 -6.38
N PRO A 141 -30.64 -5.11 -6.76
CA PRO A 141 -31.00 -5.83 -7.99
C PRO A 141 -30.29 -5.31 -9.24
N ASP A 142 -30.10 -3.99 -9.32
CA ASP A 142 -29.55 -3.32 -10.51
C ASP A 142 -28.10 -2.83 -10.33
N VAL A 143 -27.58 -2.79 -9.09
CA VAL A 143 -26.25 -2.24 -8.80
C VAL A 143 -25.59 -2.98 -7.65
N THR A 144 -24.37 -3.47 -7.87
CA THR A 144 -23.45 -3.82 -6.78
C THR A 144 -22.61 -2.61 -6.42
N ARG A 145 -22.60 -2.20 -5.15
CA ARG A 145 -21.68 -1.17 -4.63
C ARG A 145 -20.74 -1.77 -3.59
N HIS A 146 -19.47 -1.40 -3.66
CA HIS A 146 -18.48 -1.75 -2.65
C HIS A 146 -18.24 -0.55 -1.74
N MET A 147 -18.35 -0.73 -0.43
CA MET A 147 -18.05 0.32 0.55
C MET A 147 -16.86 -0.08 1.39
N ILE A 148 -15.86 0.78 1.44
CA ILE A 148 -14.66 0.63 2.27
C ILE A 148 -14.63 1.79 3.26
N THR A 149 -14.42 1.51 4.54
CA THR A 149 -14.29 2.54 5.57
C THR A 149 -13.26 2.15 6.62
N GLY A 150 -12.40 3.09 7.01
CA GLY A 150 -11.35 2.90 8.01
C GLY A 150 -10.07 3.65 7.63
N SER A 151 -9.07 3.66 8.50
CA SER A 151 -7.76 4.27 8.22
C SER A 151 -6.81 3.37 7.42
N LEU A 152 -7.18 2.10 7.19
CA LEU A 152 -6.33 1.02 6.67
C LEU A 152 -5.24 0.55 7.62
N SER A 153 -5.01 1.26 8.73
CA SER A 153 -3.97 0.93 9.69
C SER A 153 -4.12 -0.49 10.21
N TYR A 154 -2.99 -1.13 10.50
CA TYR A 154 -2.96 -2.47 11.07
C TYR A 154 -1.77 -2.63 12.00
N SER A 155 -1.87 -3.61 12.88
CA SER A 155 -0.83 -3.93 13.85
C SER A 155 -0.73 -5.43 14.09
N TRP A 156 0.41 -5.84 14.62
CA TRP A 156 0.68 -7.22 15.00
C TRP A 156 1.79 -7.28 16.04
N ASP A 157 1.86 -8.41 16.73
CA ASP A 157 2.99 -8.68 17.60
C ASP A 157 4.02 -9.53 16.85
N TYR A 158 5.31 -9.21 17.00
CA TYR A 158 6.35 -10.15 16.65
C TYR A 158 7.44 -10.16 17.72
N GLY A 159 7.73 -11.36 18.23
CA GLY A 159 8.64 -11.53 19.34
C GLY A 159 8.14 -10.83 20.60
N ASP A 160 8.80 -9.73 20.94
CA ASP A 160 8.54 -8.86 22.09
C ASP A 160 8.21 -7.40 21.69
N ILE A 161 7.99 -7.14 20.40
CA ILE A 161 7.62 -5.81 19.89
C ILE A 161 6.21 -5.87 19.30
N HIS A 162 5.43 -4.83 19.62
CA HIS A 162 4.15 -4.53 18.98
C HIS A 162 4.41 -3.56 17.82
N TYR A 163 4.10 -3.99 16.59
CA TYR A 163 4.31 -3.21 15.37
C TYR A 163 2.99 -2.57 14.96
N VAL A 164 3.05 -1.28 14.61
CA VAL A 164 1.90 -0.53 14.12
C VAL A 164 2.27 0.08 12.77
N GLN A 165 1.50 -0.28 11.75
CA GLN A 165 1.59 0.32 10.41
C GLN A 165 0.43 1.30 10.23
N LEU A 166 0.77 2.59 10.18
CA LEU A 166 -0.14 3.66 9.76
C LEU A 166 0.07 3.97 8.28
N HIS A 167 -0.84 4.70 7.65
CA HIS A 167 -0.73 5.06 6.23
C HIS A 167 -0.73 6.59 6.07
N ASN A 168 0.14 7.10 5.18
CA ASN A 168 0.38 8.52 4.88
C ASN A 168 0.68 9.40 6.12
N TYR A 169 -0.34 9.76 6.88
CA TYR A 169 -0.20 10.37 8.20
C TYR A 169 -1.45 10.10 9.08
N PRO A 170 -1.33 10.09 10.42
CA PRO A 170 -2.39 9.58 11.32
C PRO A 170 -3.74 10.30 11.24
N THR A 171 -3.75 11.54 10.74
CA THR A 171 -4.95 12.37 10.58
C THR A 171 -5.47 12.43 9.15
N TYR A 172 -4.89 11.66 8.21
CA TYR A 172 -5.31 11.65 6.82
C TYR A 172 -6.75 11.17 6.68
N THR A 173 -7.50 11.83 5.80
CA THR A 173 -8.88 11.49 5.45
C THR A 173 -9.12 11.74 3.99
N ALA A 174 -9.91 10.89 3.35
CA ALA A 174 -10.29 11.02 1.96
C ALA A 174 -11.65 10.40 1.72
N ASN A 175 -12.39 10.94 0.75
CA ASN A 175 -13.59 10.33 0.19
C ASN A 175 -13.30 10.08 -1.29
N LEU A 176 -13.27 8.82 -1.70
CA LEU A 176 -12.92 8.42 -3.06
C LEU A 176 -14.07 7.65 -3.68
N TYR A 177 -14.26 7.80 -4.99
CA TYR A 177 -15.27 7.03 -5.71
C TYR A 177 -14.85 6.73 -7.15
N ASN A 178 -14.90 5.45 -7.53
CA ASN A 178 -14.52 5.02 -8.88
C ASN A 178 -15.70 4.55 -9.76
N GLY A 179 -16.93 4.94 -9.44
CA GLY A 179 -18.14 4.45 -10.12
C GLY A 179 -18.75 3.18 -9.49
N GLU A 180 -17.93 2.34 -8.87
CA GLU A 180 -18.36 1.06 -8.27
C GLU A 180 -18.10 1.01 -6.76
N THR A 181 -16.93 1.47 -6.35
CA THR A 181 -16.39 1.40 -5.00
C THR A 181 -16.34 2.78 -4.38
N GLN A 182 -17.01 2.96 -3.25
CA GLN A 182 -16.91 4.13 -2.39
C GLN A 182 -15.93 3.85 -1.25
N VAL A 183 -14.94 4.72 -1.08
CA VAL A 183 -13.94 4.64 -0.02
C VAL A 183 -14.05 5.85 0.88
N LYS A 184 -14.12 5.61 2.19
CA LYS A 184 -14.03 6.64 3.23
C LYS A 184 -12.82 6.35 4.13
N ILE A 185 -11.71 7.00 3.84
CA ILE A 185 -10.51 6.95 4.70
C ILE A 185 -10.75 7.82 5.93
N THR A 186 -10.55 7.24 7.12
CA THR A 186 -10.73 7.92 8.41
C THR A 186 -9.40 8.11 9.14
N LYS A 187 -9.37 9.05 10.10
CA LYS A 187 -8.21 9.25 10.98
C LYS A 187 -7.91 7.97 11.78
N ALA A 188 -6.65 7.57 11.85
CA ALA A 188 -6.20 6.39 12.58
C ALA A 188 -6.21 6.56 14.11
N LEU A 189 -6.14 7.81 14.60
CA LEU A 189 -5.94 8.12 16.03
C LEU A 189 -6.95 7.46 16.99
N LYS A 190 -8.23 7.31 16.57
CA LYS A 190 -9.25 6.66 17.41
C LYS A 190 -9.03 5.15 17.54
N TRP A 191 -8.55 4.52 16.49
CA TRP A 191 -8.19 3.11 16.51
C TRP A 191 -6.87 2.92 17.28
N LEU A 192 -5.85 3.72 16.97
CA LEU A 192 -4.53 3.65 17.61
C LEU A 192 -4.57 3.81 19.13
N LYS A 193 -5.51 4.59 19.67
CA LYS A 193 -5.68 4.73 21.13
C LYS A 193 -6.13 3.42 21.82
N LYS A 194 -6.74 2.51 21.07
CA LYS A 194 -7.35 1.26 21.57
C LYS A 194 -6.54 0.03 21.19
N ASP A 195 -5.63 0.19 20.24
CA ASP A 195 -4.65 -0.82 19.87
C ASP A 195 -3.61 -0.94 20.99
#